data_AF-G8TFF5-F1
#
_entry.id   AF-G8TFF5-F1
#
_cell.length_a   1.000
_cell.length_b   1.000
_cell.length_c   1.000
_cell.angle_alpha   90.00
_cell.angle_beta   90.00
_cell.angle_gamma   90.00
#
_symmetry.space_group_name_H-M   'P 1'
#
loop_
_entity.id
_entity.type
_entity.pdbx_description
1 polymer ?
#
loop_
_entity_poly.entity_id
_entity_poly.type
_entity_poly.pdbx_seq_one_letter_code
_entity_poly.pdbx_strand_id
1 'polypeptide(L)'
;MALIDDFIKNEESKMSLGDKLFMNYPKVRSTTELTDTFQHLRLGNKRVIKTSLSDKVIAVVFLLFIMWFAVGHVKLLFSSRDNNLLGLGGLVFVLFMISLLLRNSFFNKKYIFTITVDYEGISIDTNKFSWTAIDEIYLMSKHEGKRTNYYLLIFEKDTTIKKFDLYKFSISSRKLSTIIEYYRTGHRVS
;
A
#
# COMPACT_ATOMS: atom_id res chain seq x y z
N MET A 1 -17.01 7.34 -19.06
CA MET A 1 -16.00 7.22 -20.14
C MET A 1 -15.12 8.46 -20.28
N ALA A 2 -15.63 9.64 -20.66
CA ALA A 2 -14.78 10.85 -20.85
C ALA A 2 -13.85 11.19 -19.66
N LEU A 3 -14.35 11.09 -18.41
CA LEU A 3 -13.56 11.37 -17.20
C LEU A 3 -12.39 10.40 -16.97
N ILE A 4 -12.55 9.12 -17.36
CA ILE A 4 -11.49 8.11 -17.20
C ILE A 4 -10.43 8.33 -18.26
N ASP A 5 -10.83 8.63 -19.50
CA ASP A 5 -9.90 8.92 -20.58
C ASP A 5 -9.06 10.17 -20.29
N ASP A 6 -9.69 11.21 -19.75
CA ASP A 6 -8.99 12.42 -19.30
C ASP A 6 -8.06 12.15 -18.12
N PHE A 7 -8.47 11.30 -17.18
CA PHE A 7 -7.60 10.85 -16.08
C PHE A 7 -6.40 10.05 -16.59
N ILE A 8 -6.59 9.11 -17.52
CA ILE A 8 -5.52 8.31 -18.12
C ILE A 8 -4.54 9.22 -18.84
N LYS A 9 -5.02 10.13 -19.69
CA LYS A 9 -4.16 11.11 -20.38
C LYS A 9 -3.37 11.98 -19.40
N ASN A 10 -3.99 12.39 -18.30
CA ASN A 10 -3.31 13.15 -17.25
C ASN A 10 -2.25 12.31 -16.51
N GLU A 11 -2.46 11.01 -16.31
CA GLU A 11 -1.43 10.15 -15.73
C GLU A 11 -0.30 9.83 -16.72
N GLU A 12 -0.60 9.76 -18.02
CA GLU A 12 0.38 9.59 -19.11
C GLU A 12 1.24 10.84 -19.33
N SER A 13 0.66 12.03 -19.18
CA SER A 13 1.41 13.30 -19.29
C SER A 13 2.49 13.42 -18.22
N LYS A 14 2.27 12.82 -17.04
CA LYS A 14 3.21 12.77 -15.90
C LYS A 14 4.28 11.67 -16.04
N MET A 15 4.27 10.86 -17.10
CA MET A 15 5.24 9.78 -17.29
C MET A 15 6.61 10.32 -17.72
N SER A 16 7.68 9.69 -17.22
CA SER A 16 9.03 9.97 -17.70
C SER A 16 9.19 9.49 -19.15
N LEU A 17 10.13 10.09 -19.88
CA LEU A 17 10.45 9.67 -21.25
C LEU A 17 10.87 8.20 -21.32
N GLY A 18 11.58 7.70 -20.31
CA GLY A 18 11.96 6.29 -20.20
C GLY A 18 10.74 5.39 -20.10
N ASP A 19 9.77 5.73 -19.26
CA ASP A 19 8.55 4.92 -19.11
C ASP A 19 7.76 4.83 -20.43
N LYS A 20 7.74 5.92 -21.22
CA LYS A 20 7.10 5.93 -22.55
C LYS A 20 7.85 5.03 -23.53
N LEU A 21 9.18 5.05 -23.54
CA LEU A 21 10.01 4.22 -24.42
C LEU A 21 9.81 2.72 -24.16
N PHE A 22 9.70 2.33 -22.89
CA PHE A 22 9.49 0.93 -22.49
C PHE A 22 8.01 0.52 -22.48
N MET A 23 7.11 1.36 -22.99
CA MET A 23 5.67 1.11 -23.05
C MET A 23 5.03 0.79 -21.67
N ASN A 24 5.54 1.42 -20.61
CA ASN A 24 5.09 1.23 -19.23
C ASN A 24 3.83 2.05 -18.89
N TYR A 25 2.84 2.04 -19.78
CA TYR A 25 1.62 2.81 -19.64
C TYR A 25 0.77 2.36 -18.44
N PRO A 26 0.08 3.28 -17.75
CA PRO A 26 -0.87 2.93 -16.69
C PRO A 26 -1.99 2.07 -17.29
N LYS A 27 -2.28 0.93 -16.67
CA LYS A 27 -3.40 0.06 -17.05
C LYS A 27 -4.51 0.22 -16.03
N VAL A 28 -5.66 0.70 -16.46
CA VAL A 28 -6.85 0.88 -15.63
C VAL A 28 -7.85 -0.23 -15.98
N ARG A 29 -8.40 -0.90 -14.98
CA ARG A 29 -9.41 -1.96 -15.15
C ARG A 29 -10.55 -1.76 -14.16
N SER A 30 -11.78 -1.98 -14.60
CA SER A 30 -12.94 -1.86 -13.71
C SER A 30 -12.91 -2.97 -12.66
N THR A 31 -13.43 -2.69 -11.46
CA THR A 31 -13.64 -3.74 -10.46
C THR A 31 -14.57 -4.82 -10.98
N THR A 32 -15.57 -4.47 -11.79
CA THR A 32 -16.53 -5.41 -12.40
C THR A 32 -15.90 -6.38 -13.41
N GLU A 33 -14.81 -5.97 -14.07
CA GLU A 33 -14.09 -6.83 -15.03
C GLU A 33 -13.15 -7.83 -14.34
N LEU A 34 -12.72 -7.48 -13.13
CA LEU A 34 -11.72 -8.24 -12.38
C LEU A 34 -12.33 -9.26 -11.42
N THR A 35 -13.63 -9.18 -11.15
CA THR A 35 -14.32 -10.07 -10.22
C THR A 35 -14.33 -11.52 -10.68
N ASP A 36 -13.94 -12.41 -9.77
CA ASP A 36 -14.25 -13.84 -9.89
C ASP A 36 -15.67 -14.12 -9.39
N THR A 37 -16.26 -15.24 -9.81
CA THR A 37 -17.61 -15.66 -9.44
C THR A 37 -17.82 -15.69 -7.92
N PHE A 38 -18.89 -15.04 -7.43
CA PHE A 38 -19.19 -14.86 -6.00
C PHE A 38 -19.58 -16.14 -5.25
N GLN A 39 -19.70 -17.28 -5.93
CA GLN A 39 -20.38 -18.49 -5.45
C GLN A 39 -19.81 -19.11 -4.15
N HIS A 40 -18.62 -18.71 -3.70
CA HIS A 40 -17.99 -19.26 -2.51
C HIS A 40 -17.62 -18.22 -1.44
N LEU A 41 -17.95 -16.94 -1.64
CA LEU A 41 -17.56 -15.87 -0.72
C LEU A 41 -18.65 -15.63 0.34
N ARG A 42 -18.45 -16.19 1.53
CA ARG A 42 -19.17 -15.79 2.75
C ARG A 42 -18.41 -14.66 3.45
N LEU A 43 -18.56 -13.47 2.93
CA LEU A 43 -18.08 -12.25 3.56
C LEU A 43 -19.24 -11.75 4.43
N GLY A 44 -19.08 -11.72 5.76
CA GLY A 44 -20.15 -11.29 6.68
C GLY A 44 -20.58 -9.84 6.47
N ASN A 45 -21.07 -9.16 7.50
CA ASN A 45 -21.61 -7.79 7.31
C ASN A 45 -20.56 -6.72 6.94
N LYS A 46 -19.29 -6.97 7.27
CA LYS A 46 -18.19 -6.05 6.97
C LYS A 46 -16.90 -6.81 6.72
N ARG A 47 -16.06 -6.29 5.83
CA ARG A 47 -14.70 -6.76 5.62
C ARG A 47 -13.69 -5.66 5.87
N VAL A 48 -12.73 -5.94 6.76
CA VAL A 48 -11.60 -5.05 7.03
C VAL A 48 -10.37 -5.61 6.33
N ILE A 49 -9.78 -4.81 5.46
CA ILE A 49 -8.60 -5.12 4.66
C ILE A 49 -7.47 -4.24 5.19
N LYS A 50 -6.43 -4.89 5.71
CA LYS A 50 -5.26 -4.22 6.29
C LYS A 50 -4.03 -4.47 5.44
N THR A 51 -3.09 -3.55 5.54
CA THR A 51 -1.75 -3.71 4.98
C THR A 51 -1.06 -4.93 5.57
N SER A 52 -0.26 -5.61 4.76
CA SER A 52 0.56 -6.73 5.17
C SER A 52 1.49 -6.34 6.32
N LEU A 53 1.60 -7.23 7.30
CA LEU A 53 2.56 -7.09 8.40
C LEU A 53 3.97 -7.57 8.01
N SER A 54 4.14 -8.16 6.82
CA SER A 54 5.43 -8.74 6.37
C SER A 54 6.59 -7.76 6.47
N ASP A 55 6.40 -6.52 6.01
CA ASP A 55 7.43 -5.48 6.09
C ASP A 55 7.81 -5.16 7.54
N LYS A 56 6.81 -5.16 8.45
CA LYS A 56 7.05 -4.91 9.88
C LYS A 56 7.80 -6.07 10.51
N VAL A 57 7.46 -7.31 10.16
CA VAL A 57 8.17 -8.51 10.63
C VAL A 57 9.62 -8.52 10.15
N ILE A 58 9.85 -8.27 8.86
CA ILE A 58 11.19 -8.16 8.29
C ILE A 58 11.98 -7.04 8.99
N ALA A 59 11.36 -5.88 9.20
CA ALA A 59 11.96 -4.78 9.93
C ALA A 59 12.36 -5.17 11.36
N VAL A 60 11.51 -5.92 12.09
CA VAL A 60 11.85 -6.41 13.43
C VAL A 60 13.06 -7.35 13.38
N VAL A 61 13.14 -8.27 12.41
CA VAL A 61 14.30 -9.17 12.26
C VAL A 61 15.59 -8.38 12.01
N PHE A 62 15.56 -7.39 11.10
CA PHE A 62 16.71 -6.52 10.86
C PHE A 62 17.07 -5.67 12.08
N LEU A 63 16.08 -5.18 12.82
CA LEU A 63 16.31 -4.40 14.04
C LEU A 63 17.00 -5.24 15.11
N LEU A 64 16.60 -6.50 15.30
CA LEU A 64 17.27 -7.43 16.20
C LEU A 64 18.72 -7.70 15.78
N PHE A 65 18.96 -7.87 14.47
CA PHE A 65 20.32 -8.04 13.92
C PHE A 65 21.20 -6.80 14.17
N ILE A 66 20.67 -5.61 13.92
CA ILE A 66 21.38 -4.34 14.16
C ILE A 66 21.64 -4.12 15.66
N MET A 67 20.68 -4.46 16.53
CA MET A 67 20.85 -4.41 17.98
C MET A 67 21.94 -5.36 18.47
N TRP A 68 22.03 -6.56 17.90
CA TRP A 68 23.13 -7.49 18.19
C TRP A 68 24.49 -6.88 17.81
N PHE A 69 24.57 -6.20 16.66
CA PHE A 69 25.76 -5.44 16.25
C PHE A 69 26.08 -4.29 17.23
N ALA A 70 25.06 -3.58 17.73
CA ALA A 70 25.21 -2.53 18.73
C ALA A 70 25.91 -3.03 19.99
N VAL A 71 25.51 -4.21 20.49
CA VAL A 71 26.13 -4.85 21.66
C VAL A 71 27.62 -5.13 21.42
N GLY A 72 27.99 -5.54 20.20
CA GLY A 72 29.40 -5.73 19.81
C GLY A 72 30.21 -4.43 19.89
N HIS A 73 29.66 -3.32 19.38
CA HIS A 73 30.31 -2.01 19.47
C HIS A 73 30.38 -1.47 20.90
N VAL A 74 29.35 -1.72 21.72
CA VAL A 74 29.40 -1.39 23.15
C VAL A 74 30.53 -2.16 23.84
N LYS A 75 30.69 -3.46 23.58
CA LYS A 75 31.81 -4.23 24.13
C LYS A 75 33.17 -3.71 23.70
N LEU A 76 33.32 -3.27 22.44
CA LEU A 76 34.56 -2.66 21.94
C LEU A 76 34.94 -1.39 22.70
N LEU A 77 33.95 -0.55 23.07
CA LEU A 77 34.18 0.65 23.87
C LEU A 77 34.73 0.36 25.28
N PHE A 78 34.50 -0.84 25.80
CA PHE A 78 34.99 -1.24 27.13
C PHE A 78 36.24 -2.12 27.10
N SER A 79 36.65 -2.63 25.93
CA SER A 79 37.73 -3.62 25.83
C SER A 79 39.13 -3.03 25.61
N SER A 80 39.27 -1.86 24.98
CA SER A 80 40.56 -1.20 24.81
C SER A 80 40.43 0.29 24.51
N ARG A 81 41.28 1.10 25.14
CA ARG A 81 41.27 2.57 25.01
C ARG A 81 41.48 3.05 23.57
N ASP A 82 42.26 2.29 22.79
CA ASP A 82 42.62 2.63 21.42
C ASP A 82 41.49 2.36 20.40
N ASN A 83 40.52 1.50 20.75
CA ASN A 83 39.39 1.18 19.87
C ASN A 83 38.16 2.05 20.14
N ASN A 84 38.25 3.03 21.06
CA ASN A 84 37.11 3.83 21.48
C ASN A 84 36.49 4.64 20.34
N LEU A 85 37.31 5.26 19.47
CA LEU A 85 36.82 6.00 18.31
C LEU A 85 36.04 5.11 17.34
N LEU A 86 36.53 3.89 17.09
CA LEU A 86 35.89 2.93 16.19
C LEU A 86 34.59 2.36 16.79
N GLY A 87 34.58 2.10 18.09
CA GLY A 87 33.39 1.72 18.85
C GLY A 87 32.31 2.81 18.80
N LEU A 88 32.69 4.07 19.02
CA LEU A 88 31.76 5.20 19.09
C LEU A 88 31.19 5.53 17.71
N GLY A 89 32.04 5.56 16.68
CA GLY A 89 31.61 5.74 15.29
C GLY A 89 30.66 4.64 14.81
N GLY A 90 30.97 3.38 15.11
CA GLY A 90 30.09 2.25 14.79
C GLY A 90 28.74 2.32 15.51
N LEU A 91 28.73 2.76 16.78
CA LEU A 91 27.49 2.91 17.55
C LEU A 91 26.60 4.03 16.97
N VAL A 92 27.18 5.17 16.60
CA VAL A 92 26.46 6.25 15.91
C VAL A 92 25.86 5.76 14.60
N PHE A 93 26.63 5.01 13.80
CA PHE A 93 26.13 4.43 12.55
C PHE A 93 24.97 3.45 12.77
N VAL A 94 25.08 2.59 13.78
CA VAL A 94 24.02 1.65 14.16
C VAL A 94 22.75 2.39 14.59
N LEU A 95 22.86 3.41 15.44
CA LEU A 95 21.71 4.23 15.85
C LEU A 95 21.05 4.93 14.66
N PHE A 96 21.85 5.44 13.72
CA PHE A 96 21.35 6.03 12.48
C PHE A 96 20.57 5.02 11.63
N MET A 97 21.08 3.79 11.49
CA MET A 97 20.37 2.70 10.79
C MET A 97 19.06 2.32 11.46
N ILE A 98 19.03 2.22 12.80
CA ILE A 98 17.80 1.97 13.57
C ILE A 98 16.77 3.09 13.31
N SER A 99 17.20 4.35 13.37
CA SER A 99 16.33 5.51 13.11
C SER A 99 15.70 5.46 11.71
N LEU A 100 16.50 5.18 10.68
CA LEU A 100 16.00 5.04 9.30
C LEU A 100 14.99 3.90 9.17
N LEU A 101 15.29 2.75 9.77
CA LEU A 101 14.46 1.56 9.69
C LEU A 101 13.12 1.76 10.41
N LEU A 102 13.13 2.40 11.58
CA LEU A 102 11.91 2.74 12.31
C LEU A 102 11.03 3.73 11.51
N ARG A 103 11.63 4.79 10.96
CA ARG A 103 10.93 5.79 10.15
C ARG A 103 10.23 5.18 8.94
N ASN A 104 10.91 4.30 8.21
CA ASN A 104 10.40 3.75 6.97
C ASN A 104 9.38 2.62 7.17
N SER A 105 9.55 1.80 8.22
CA SER A 105 8.73 0.60 8.42
C SER A 105 7.52 0.83 9.33
N PHE A 106 7.64 1.71 10.33
CA PHE A 106 6.60 1.91 11.34
C PHE A 106 5.87 3.25 11.23
N PHE A 107 6.56 4.32 10.82
CA PHE A 107 6.00 5.68 10.86
C PHE A 107 5.51 6.22 9.51
N ASN A 108 5.72 5.50 8.40
CA ASN A 108 5.30 5.96 7.08
C ASN A 108 3.80 5.74 6.82
N LYS A 109 2.98 6.72 7.23
CA LYS A 109 1.50 6.70 7.12
C LYS A 109 0.98 6.57 5.68
N LYS A 110 1.78 6.96 4.67
CA LYS A 110 1.36 6.93 3.24
C LYS A 110 0.91 5.53 2.79
N TYR A 111 1.41 4.48 3.44
CA TYR A 111 1.14 3.09 3.08
C TYR A 111 0.52 2.28 4.21
N ILE A 112 0.05 2.93 5.29
CA ILE A 112 -0.52 2.28 6.47
C ILE A 112 -1.94 2.82 6.65
N PHE A 113 -2.85 2.35 5.81
CA PHE A 113 -4.27 2.65 5.91
C PHE A 113 -5.10 1.37 5.90
N THR A 114 -6.33 1.48 6.39
CA THR A 114 -7.28 0.37 6.46
C THR A 114 -8.44 0.64 5.51
N ILE A 115 -8.73 -0.33 4.63
CA ILE A 115 -9.93 -0.31 3.81
C ILE A 115 -10.98 -1.16 4.51
N THR A 116 -12.11 -0.56 4.87
CA THR A 116 -13.28 -1.27 5.35
C THR A 116 -14.35 -1.21 4.28
N VAL A 117 -14.91 -2.36 3.90
CA VAL A 117 -15.98 -2.46 2.92
C VAL A 117 -17.18 -3.10 3.60
N ASP A 118 -18.34 -2.47 3.47
CA ASP A 118 -19.62 -2.96 3.97
C ASP A 118 -20.75 -2.61 2.98
N TYR A 119 -21.98 -2.95 3.33
CA TYR A 119 -23.14 -2.68 2.47
C TYR A 119 -23.53 -1.19 2.38
N GLU A 120 -22.92 -0.30 3.16
CA GLU A 120 -23.16 1.14 3.09
C GLU A 120 -22.13 1.83 2.19
N GLY A 121 -20.89 1.34 2.15
CA GLY A 121 -19.85 1.90 1.31
C GLY A 121 -18.45 1.32 1.49
N ILE A 122 -17.47 2.12 1.08
CA ILE A 122 -16.05 1.90 1.32
C ILE A 122 -15.55 2.97 2.27
N SER A 123 -14.92 2.58 3.37
CA SER A 123 -14.18 3.48 4.25
C SER A 123 -12.68 3.25 4.10
N ILE A 124 -11.94 4.32 3.90
CA ILE A 124 -10.48 4.33 3.84
C ILE A 124 -10.00 5.23 4.98
N ASP A 125 -9.48 4.59 6.04
CA ASP A 125 -9.23 5.22 7.34
C ASP A 125 -10.46 5.98 7.87
N THR A 126 -10.40 7.31 7.89
CA THR A 126 -11.48 8.19 8.38
C THR A 126 -12.44 8.63 7.28
N ASN A 127 -12.08 8.44 6.00
CA ASN A 127 -12.90 8.88 4.87
C ASN A 127 -13.88 7.77 4.49
N LYS A 128 -15.18 8.06 4.53
CA LYS A 128 -16.24 7.13 4.13
C LYS A 128 -16.87 7.56 2.82
N PHE A 129 -16.90 6.65 1.85
CA PHE A 129 -17.50 6.82 0.54
C PHE A 129 -18.72 5.92 0.43
N SER A 130 -19.92 6.51 0.44
CA SER A 130 -21.18 5.76 0.26
C SER A 130 -21.29 5.19 -1.14
N TRP A 131 -21.85 3.99 -1.29
CA TRP A 131 -22.13 3.42 -2.63
C TRP A 131 -22.99 4.33 -3.50
N THR A 132 -23.85 5.14 -2.89
CA THR A 132 -24.72 6.09 -3.61
C THR A 132 -23.98 7.29 -4.20
N ALA A 133 -22.82 7.64 -3.62
CA ALA A 133 -21.97 8.75 -4.06
C ALA A 133 -20.90 8.31 -5.06
N ILE A 134 -20.58 7.02 -5.09
CA ILE A 134 -19.61 6.43 -6.02
C ILE A 134 -20.29 6.15 -7.36
N ASP A 135 -19.66 6.62 -8.44
CA ASP A 135 -20.06 6.28 -9.81
C ASP A 135 -19.41 4.97 -10.24
N GLU A 136 -18.08 4.93 -10.24
CA GLU A 136 -17.29 3.77 -10.66
C GLU A 136 -16.03 3.59 -9.80
N ILE A 137 -15.54 2.35 -9.76
CA ILE A 137 -14.34 1.97 -9.02
C ILE A 137 -13.41 1.26 -9.99
N TYR A 138 -12.16 1.72 -10.01
CA TYR A 138 -11.14 1.16 -10.88
C TYR A 138 -9.91 0.74 -10.10
N LEU A 139 -9.21 -0.25 -10.64
CA LEU A 139 -7.86 -0.59 -10.23
C LEU A 139 -6.89 -0.20 -11.33
N MET A 140 -5.92 0.62 -10.96
CA MET A 140 -4.85 1.04 -11.85
C MET A 140 -3.55 0.34 -11.45
N SER A 141 -2.87 -0.29 -12.41
CA SER A 141 -1.50 -0.76 -12.25
C SER A 141 -0.56 0.13 -13.05
N LYS A 142 0.50 0.62 -12.41
CA LYS A 142 1.52 1.48 -13.03
C LYS A 142 2.91 1.00 -12.61
N HIS A 143 3.87 1.02 -13.53
CA HIS A 143 5.27 0.78 -13.17
C HIS A 143 5.88 2.05 -12.58
N GLU A 144 6.51 1.91 -11.42
CA GLU A 144 7.28 2.98 -10.79
C GLU A 144 8.66 2.42 -10.45
N GLY A 145 9.64 2.75 -11.31
CA GLY A 145 10.96 2.13 -11.29
C GLY A 145 10.88 0.64 -11.67
N LYS A 146 11.38 -0.25 -10.80
CA LYS A 146 11.43 -1.70 -11.05
C LYS A 146 10.18 -2.46 -10.58
N ARG A 147 9.21 -1.78 -9.95
CA ARG A 147 8.04 -2.43 -9.34
C ARG A 147 6.76 -1.93 -9.98
N THR A 148 5.78 -2.83 -10.10
CA THR A 148 4.41 -2.47 -10.46
C THR A 148 3.67 -2.08 -9.18
N ASN A 149 3.22 -0.84 -9.11
CA ASN A 149 2.36 -0.34 -8.04
C ASN A 149 0.89 -0.45 -8.48
N TYR A 150 0.03 -0.76 -7.51
CA TYR A 150 -1.40 -0.87 -7.71
C TYR A 150 -2.09 0.25 -6.96
N TYR A 151 -3.13 0.81 -7.57
CA TYR A 151 -3.89 1.92 -7.03
C TYR A 151 -5.38 1.62 -7.09
N LEU A 152 -6.09 1.95 -6.02
CA LEU A 152 -7.55 2.01 -6.01
C LEU A 152 -7.98 3.42 -6.40
N LEU A 153 -8.83 3.51 -7.41
CA LEU A 153 -9.43 4.75 -7.86
C LEU A 153 -10.92 4.70 -7.54
N ILE A 154 -11.40 5.70 -6.80
CA ILE A 154 -12.82 5.90 -6.52
C ILE A 154 -13.25 7.14 -7.30
N PHE A 155 -14.16 6.96 -8.26
CA PHE A 155 -14.78 8.05 -9.00
C PHE A 155 -16.09 8.39 -8.32
N GLU A 156 -16.19 9.61 -7.81
CA GLU A 156 -17.41 10.14 -7.21
C GLU A 156 -18.27 10.82 -8.27
N LYS A 157 -19.59 10.86 -8.04
CA LYS A 157 -20.56 11.50 -8.94
C LYS A 157 -20.34 13.00 -9.11
N ASP A 158 -19.62 13.63 -8.18
CA ASP A 158 -19.24 15.05 -8.22
C ASP A 158 -18.00 15.31 -9.09
N THR A 159 -17.58 14.33 -9.89
CA THR A 159 -16.40 14.34 -10.78
C THR A 159 -15.06 14.33 -10.06
N THR A 160 -15.02 14.14 -8.74
CA THR A 160 -13.77 13.99 -8.01
C THR A 160 -13.23 12.57 -8.12
N ILE A 161 -11.89 12.46 -8.19
CA ILE A 161 -11.18 11.18 -8.29
C ILE A 161 -10.27 11.04 -7.08
N LYS A 162 -10.51 10.02 -6.26
CA LYS A 162 -9.66 9.69 -5.11
C LYS A 162 -8.75 8.52 -5.48
N LYS A 163 -7.44 8.72 -5.38
CA LYS A 163 -6.41 7.73 -5.68
C LYS A 163 -5.74 7.25 -4.39
N PHE A 164 -5.78 5.95 -4.15
CA PHE A 164 -5.19 5.30 -2.98
C PHE A 164 -4.16 4.25 -3.39
N ASP A 165 -3.01 4.24 -2.74
CA ASP A 165 -1.89 3.35 -3.08
C ASP A 165 -1.99 2.00 -2.35
N LEU A 166 -2.12 0.92 -3.10
CA LEU A 166 -2.28 -0.44 -2.57
C LEU A 166 -0.94 -1.18 -2.37
N TYR A 167 0.20 -0.52 -2.51
CA TYR A 167 1.55 -1.12 -2.52
C TYR A 167 1.84 -2.11 -1.37
N LYS A 168 1.23 -1.94 -0.19
CA LYS A 168 1.45 -2.82 0.98
C LYS A 168 0.27 -3.70 1.33
N PHE A 169 -0.75 -3.82 0.48
CA PHE A 169 -1.91 -4.63 0.81
C PHE A 169 -1.60 -6.13 0.73
N SER A 170 -2.09 -6.88 1.71
CA SER A 170 -1.89 -8.33 1.81
C SER A 170 -2.78 -9.14 0.86
N ILE A 171 -3.62 -8.46 0.07
CA ILE A 171 -4.61 -9.09 -0.80
C ILE A 171 -4.33 -8.70 -2.24
N SER A 172 -4.57 -9.63 -3.17
CA SER A 172 -4.45 -9.33 -4.59
C SER A 172 -5.51 -8.33 -5.05
N SER A 173 -5.17 -7.54 -6.06
CA SER A 173 -6.08 -6.60 -6.74
C SER A 173 -7.41 -7.27 -7.14
N ARG A 174 -7.35 -8.48 -7.69
CA ARG A 174 -8.53 -9.30 -8.03
C ARG A 174 -9.40 -9.61 -6.81
N LYS A 175 -8.81 -10.06 -5.70
CA LYS A 175 -9.54 -10.34 -4.47
C LYS A 175 -10.17 -9.07 -3.88
N LEU A 176 -9.50 -7.93 -3.99
CA LEU A 176 -10.04 -6.63 -3.59
C LEU A 176 -11.27 -6.26 -4.42
N SER A 177 -11.18 -6.37 -5.75
CA SER A 177 -12.32 -6.15 -6.65
C SER A 177 -13.51 -7.03 -6.30
N THR A 178 -13.30 -8.32 -6.09
CA THR A 178 -14.39 -9.25 -5.73
C THR A 178 -15.04 -8.88 -4.40
N ILE A 179 -14.27 -8.46 -3.40
CA ILE A 179 -14.83 -8.00 -2.12
C ILE A 179 -15.67 -6.73 -2.33
N ILE A 180 -15.14 -5.75 -3.05
CA ILE A 180 -15.84 -4.48 -3.31
C ILE A 180 -17.17 -4.72 -4.01
N GLU A 181 -17.16 -5.48 -5.10
CA GLU A 181 -18.38 -5.75 -5.88
C GLU A 181 -19.39 -6.63 -5.13
N TYR A 182 -18.92 -7.56 -4.29
CA TYR A 182 -19.81 -8.36 -3.45
C TYR A 182 -20.71 -7.49 -2.56
N TYR A 183 -20.13 -6.47 -1.90
CA TYR A 183 -20.90 -5.56 -1.05
C TYR A 183 -21.69 -4.53 -1.87
N ARG A 184 -21.12 -4.01 -2.97
CA ARG A 184 -21.78 -3.04 -3.85
C ARG A 184 -23.05 -3.60 -4.49
N THR A 185 -23.01 -4.84 -4.96
CA THR A 185 -24.15 -5.52 -5.62
C THR A 185 -25.17 -6.09 -4.62
N GLY A 186 -24.92 -5.96 -3.32
CA GLY A 186 -25.89 -6.31 -2.29
C GLY A 186 -26.16 -7.81 -2.15
N HIS A 187 -25.17 -8.67 -2.44
CA HIS A 187 -25.25 -10.09 -2.09
C HIS A 187 -25.30 -10.24 -0.56
N ARG A 188 -26.50 -10.12 -0.01
CA ARG A 188 -26.81 -10.45 1.38
C ARG A 188 -26.95 -11.95 1.46
N VAL A 189 -26.08 -12.61 2.22
CA VAL A 189 -26.40 -13.96 2.69
C VAL A 189 -27.50 -13.78 3.71
N SER A 190 -28.74 -14.00 3.29
CA SER A 190 -29.89 -14.19 4.18
C SER A 190 -29.72 -15.47 4.97
#